data_AF-A0A2V9J866-F1
#
_entry.id   AF-A0A2V9J866-F1
#
_cell.length_a   1.000
_cell.length_b   1.000
_cell.length_c   1.000
_cell.angle_alpha   90.00
_cell.angle_beta   90.00
_cell.angle_gamma   90.00
#
_symmetry.space_group_name_H-M   'P 1'
#
loop_
_entity.id
_entity.type
_entity.pdbx_description
1 polymer ?
#
loop_
_entity_poly.entity_id
_entity_poly.type
_entity_poly.pdbx_seq_one_letter_code
_entity_poly.pdbx_strand_id
1 'polypeptide(L)' 'MITVNMHEAKTRLSELVKAVEERNEIVVLCRDGR' A
#
# COMPACT_ATOMS: atom_id res chain seq x y z
N MET A 1 -1.28 9.03 3.54
CA MET A 1 -1.52 7.73 4.24
C MET A 1 -2.59 6.99 3.46
N ILE A 2 -2.27 5.81 2.94
CA ILE A 2 -3.12 5.03 2.03
C ILE A 2 -3.38 3.68 2.67
N THR A 3 -4.65 3.29 2.76
CA THR A 3 -5.03 1.96 3.25
C THR A 3 -5.41 1.09 2.05
N VAL A 4 -4.76 -0.06 1.92
CA VAL A 4 -4.97 -0.99 0.82
C VAL A 4 -5.25 -2.38 1.36
N ASN A 5 -6.10 -3.13 0.66
CA ASN A 5 -6.29 -4.53 1.03
C ASN A 5 -5.09 -5.39 0.59
N MET A 6 -4.93 -6.55 1.21
CA MET A 6 -3.81 -7.47 0.93
C MET A 6 -3.71 -7.90 -0.54
N HIS A 7 -4.84 -8.07 -1.23
CA HIS A 7 -4.86 -8.54 -2.63
C HIS A 7 -4.38 -7.44 -3.59
N GLU A 8 -4.82 -6.21 -3.37
CA GLU A 8 -4.41 -5.03 -4.12
C GLU A 8 -2.93 -4.74 -3.87
N ALA A 9 -2.50 -4.81 -2.61
CA ALA A 9 -1.11 -4.59 -2.26
C ALA A 9 -0.18 -5.64 -2.86
N LYS A 10 -0.60 -6.92 -2.91
CA LYS A 10 0.17 -7.97 -3.60
C LYS A 10 0.30 -7.68 -5.09
N THR A 11 -0.76 -7.18 -5.71
CA THR A 11 -0.79 -6.92 -7.16
C THR A 11 0.04 -5.70 -7.54
N ARG A 12 0.03 -4.64 -6.71
CA ARG A 12 0.65 -3.34 -7.01
C ARG A 12 1.78 -2.95 -6.05
N LEU A 13 2.45 -3.94 -5.45
CA LEU A 13 3.45 -3.71 -4.39
C LEU A 13 4.53 -2.72 -4.82
N SER A 14 5.05 -2.85 -6.04
CA SER A 14 6.11 -1.98 -6.56
C SER A 14 5.68 -0.52 -6.69
N GLU A 15 4.42 -0.24 -7.03
CA GLU A 15 3.89 1.12 -7.10
C GLU A 15 3.71 1.72 -5.69
N LEU A 16 3.23 0.90 -4.75
CA LEU A 16 3.07 1.30 -3.36
C LEU A 16 4.43 1.62 -2.71
N VAL A 17 5.46 0.82 -2.99
CA VAL A 17 6.83 1.09 -2.51
C VAL A 17 7.37 2.39 -3.09
N LYS A 18 7.19 2.65 -4.40
CA LYS A 18 7.57 3.95 -4.99
C LYS A 18 6.90 5.12 -4.29
N ALA A 19 5.62 5.02 -3.95
CA ALA A 19 4.93 6.08 -3.23
C ALA A 19 5.54 6.33 -1.83
N VAL A 20 5.93 5.27 -1.12
CA VAL A 20 6.65 5.38 0.17
C VAL A 20 7.99 6.09 -0.02
N GLU A 21 8.78 5.69 -1.02
CA GLU A 21 10.13 6.23 -1.26
C GLU A 21 10.12 7.68 -1.76
N GLU A 22 9.27 8.01 -2.72
CA GLU A 22 9.28 9.31 -3.39
C GLU A 22 8.49 10.38 -2.63
N ARG A 23 7.44 9.97 -1.93
CA ARG A 23 6.46 10.90 -1.33
C ARG A 23 6.41 10.81 0.19
N ASN A 24 7.26 9.99 0.79
CA ASN A 24 7.26 9.69 2.22
C ASN A 24 5.87 9.24 2.71
N GLU A 25 5.18 8.49 1.86
CA GLU A 25 3.80 8.10 2.05
C GLU A 25 3.71 6.87 2.98
N ILE A 26 2.71 6.82 3.85
CA ILE A 26 2.49 5.66 4.75
C ILE A 26 1.43 4.77 4.12
N VAL A 27 1.78 3.52 3.81
CA VAL A 27 0.87 2.50 3.28
C VAL A 27 0.51 1.50 4.38
N VAL A 28 -0.78 1.35 4.65
CA VAL A 28 -1.33 0.41 5.64
C VAL A 28 -1.99 -0.75 4.90
N LEU A 29 -1.49 -1.95 5.14
CA LEU A 29 -2.05 -3.19 4.62
C LEU A 29 -3.15 -3.71 5.55
N CYS A 30 -4.36 -3.84 5.03
CA CYS A 30 -5.52 -4.39 5.73
C CYS A 30 -5.96 -5.72 5.14
N ARG A 31 -6.54 -6.58 5.98
CA ARG A 31 -7.12 -7.86 5.54
C ARG A 31 -8.63 -7.78 5.79
N ASP A 32 -9.41 -8.00 4.74
CA ASP A 32 -10.88 -7.88 4.78
C ASP A 32 -11.40 -6.47 5.15
N GLY A 33 -10.62 -5.43 4.82
CA GLY A 33 -11.00 -4.03 5.08
C GLY A 33 -10.88 -3.60 6.54
N ARG A 34 -10.19 -4.38 7.38
CA ARG A 34 -9.77 -4.01 8.74
C ARG A 34 -8.28 -4.16 8.92
#